data_AF-A0A7K2WSC6-F1
#
_entry.id   AF-A0A7K2WSC6-F1
#
_cell.length_a   1.000
_cell.length_b   1.000
_cell.length_c   1.000
_cell.angle_alpha   90.00
_cell.angle_beta   90.00
_cell.angle_gamma   90.00
#
_symmetry.space_group_name_H-M   'P 1'
#
loop_
_entity.id
_entity.type
_entity.pdbx_description
1 polymer ?
#
loop_
_entity_poly.entity_id
_entity_poly.type
_entity_poly.pdbx_seq_one_letter_code
_entity_poly.pdbx_strand_id
1 'polypeptide(L)'
;MNTTPSTAPATRVNLDKHPATYLVLVDVTEAFTAQLALFGPAQRHRPLPPTGHVVRQADDPQERETQWDDLADFCTEAQSQVSLRTYTAISHGHAAYLARWDHAVGRAAENMAEVIGDHVARGTRGRLAGWIAIRIADGRSDNVLYPDAPSARAAQKHPERCTVVPLNARNPLTVEECERFLTSKAHELHGCLGRDFHPTCR
;
A
#
# COMPACT_ATOMS: atom_id res chain seq x y z
N MET A 1 33.51 -21.28 -54.08
CA MET A 1 33.52 -20.23 -53.03
C MET A 1 32.53 -20.67 -51.97
N ASN A 2 33.02 -21.19 -50.84
CA ASN A 2 32.18 -21.64 -49.74
C ASN A 2 31.95 -20.47 -48.77
N THR A 3 30.73 -19.95 -48.74
CA THR A 3 30.24 -19.02 -47.73
C THR A 3 29.85 -19.82 -46.49
N THR A 4 30.68 -19.76 -45.45
CA THR A 4 30.33 -20.29 -44.12
C THR A 4 29.22 -19.42 -43.52
N PRO A 5 28.10 -20.00 -43.04
CA PRO A 5 27.05 -19.24 -42.38
C PRO A 5 27.54 -18.69 -41.04
N SER A 6 27.52 -17.36 -40.91
CA SER A 6 27.75 -16.65 -39.65
C SER A 6 26.62 -17.02 -38.69
N THR A 7 26.93 -17.83 -37.68
CA THR A 7 25.96 -18.21 -36.64
C THR A 7 25.82 -17.02 -35.71
N ALA A 8 24.72 -16.29 -35.81
CA ALA A 8 24.43 -15.18 -34.90
C ALA A 8 24.51 -15.68 -33.44
N PRO A 9 25.19 -14.97 -32.54
CA PRO A 9 25.33 -15.42 -31.16
C PRO A 9 23.95 -15.53 -30.51
N ALA A 10 23.68 -16.68 -29.88
CA ALA A 10 22.45 -16.89 -29.15
C ALA A 10 22.30 -15.82 -28.07
N THR A 11 21.25 -15.01 -28.17
CA THR A 11 20.90 -13.98 -27.19
C THR A 11 20.69 -14.64 -25.84
N ARG A 12 21.69 -14.58 -24.96
CA ARG A 12 21.54 -15.05 -23.58
C ARG A 12 20.70 -14.03 -22.84
N VAL A 13 19.50 -14.45 -22.43
CA VAL A 13 18.65 -13.64 -21.54
C VAL A 13 19.39 -13.51 -20.21
N ASN A 14 19.72 -12.28 -19.82
CA ASN A 14 20.25 -12.01 -18.50
C ASN A 14 19.12 -12.21 -17.48
N LEU A 15 19.26 -13.20 -16.61
CA LEU A 15 18.30 -13.51 -15.55
C LEU A 15 18.67 -12.86 -14.21
N ASP A 16 19.81 -12.17 -14.14
CA ASP A 16 20.26 -11.48 -12.93
C ASP A 16 19.36 -10.28 -12.68
N LYS A 17 18.54 -10.40 -11.63
CA LYS A 17 17.62 -9.36 -11.21
C LYS A 17 18.34 -8.38 -10.30
N HIS A 18 18.57 -7.17 -10.79
CA HIS A 18 19.11 -6.07 -10.00
C HIS A 18 18.01 -5.05 -9.65
N PRO A 19 18.13 -4.35 -8.52
CA PRO A 19 17.26 -3.22 -8.22
C PRO A 19 17.30 -2.19 -9.36
N ALA A 20 16.13 -1.78 -9.84
CA ALA A 20 15.94 -0.74 -10.84
C ALA A 20 14.68 0.08 -10.50
N THR A 21 14.57 1.27 -11.08
CA THR A 21 13.36 2.08 -10.97
C THR A 21 12.30 1.56 -11.93
N TYR A 22 11.07 1.44 -11.43
CA TYR A 22 9.88 1.08 -12.19
C TYR A 22 8.86 2.21 -12.09
N LEU A 23 8.17 2.47 -13.18
CA LEU A 23 7.03 3.36 -13.27
C LEU A 23 5.77 2.49 -13.20
N VAL A 24 4.85 2.86 -12.31
CA VAL A 24 3.60 2.13 -12.08
C VAL A 24 2.43 3.10 -12.19
N LEU A 25 1.50 2.80 -13.08
CA LEU A 25 0.18 3.44 -13.11
C LEU A 25 -0.73 2.75 -12.09
N VAL A 26 -1.24 3.51 -11.12
CA VAL A 26 -2.13 3.01 -10.07
C VAL A 26 -3.50 3.62 -10.25
N ASP A 27 -4.52 2.78 -10.50
CA ASP A 27 -5.92 3.18 -10.44
C ASP A 27 -6.33 3.31 -8.97
N VAL A 28 -6.74 4.51 -8.55
CA VAL A 28 -7.12 4.75 -7.15
C VAL A 28 -8.55 4.33 -6.81
N THR A 29 -9.34 3.91 -7.79
CA THR A 29 -10.76 3.57 -7.61
C THR A 29 -11.01 2.07 -7.39
N GLU A 30 -10.24 1.18 -8.03
CA GLU A 30 -10.55 -0.28 -8.04
C GLU A 30 -9.74 -1.15 -7.08
N ALA A 31 -8.71 -0.62 -6.41
CA ALA A 31 -7.80 -1.46 -5.61
C ALA A 31 -8.41 -2.01 -4.29
N PHE A 32 -9.65 -1.64 -3.96
CA PHE A 32 -10.29 -1.95 -2.68
C PHE A 32 -10.79 -3.41 -2.54
N THR A 33 -11.27 -4.05 -3.60
CA THR A 33 -12.02 -5.32 -3.47
C THR A 33 -11.17 -6.57 -3.27
N ALA A 34 -9.84 -6.52 -3.45
CA ALA A 34 -8.98 -7.71 -3.34
C ALA A 34 -8.12 -7.79 -2.07
N GLN A 35 -8.13 -6.78 -1.21
CA GLN A 35 -7.11 -6.63 -0.16
C GLN A 35 -7.36 -7.43 1.12
N LEU A 36 -8.57 -8.00 1.32
CA LEU A 36 -8.79 -9.04 2.34
C LEU A 36 -7.83 -10.24 2.17
N ALA A 37 -7.21 -10.40 1.00
CA ALA A 37 -6.28 -11.47 0.67
C ALA A 37 -4.79 -11.18 0.96
N LEU A 38 -4.36 -9.91 1.12
CA LEU A 38 -2.93 -9.58 1.28
C LEU A 38 -2.38 -9.93 2.67
N PHE A 39 -3.22 -9.91 3.71
CA PHE A 39 -2.80 -10.10 5.10
C PHE A 39 -3.00 -11.54 5.64
N GLY A 40 -3.30 -12.51 4.76
CA GLY A 40 -3.55 -13.91 5.14
C GLY A 40 -2.50 -14.89 4.57
N PRO A 41 -1.95 -15.83 5.37
CA PRO A 41 -0.97 -16.81 4.88
C PRO A 41 -1.54 -17.80 3.85
N ALA A 42 -2.87 -17.95 3.77
CA ALA A 42 -3.54 -19.02 3.02
C ALA A 42 -3.97 -18.66 1.58
N GLN A 43 -3.70 -17.46 1.06
CA GLN A 43 -4.23 -17.04 -0.26
C GLN A 43 -3.19 -16.46 -1.23
N ARG A 44 -1.92 -16.89 -1.14
CA ARG A 44 -0.81 -16.49 -2.04
C ARG A 44 -1.03 -16.78 -3.54
N HIS A 45 -2.07 -17.54 -3.91
CA HIS A 45 -2.30 -18.03 -5.27
C HIS A 45 -3.55 -17.46 -5.97
N ARG A 46 -4.28 -16.53 -5.35
CA ARG A 46 -5.41 -15.90 -6.04
C ARG A 46 -4.89 -14.87 -7.04
N PRO A 47 -5.36 -14.85 -8.30
CA PRO A 47 -5.05 -13.78 -9.22
C PRO A 47 -5.50 -12.47 -8.59
N LEU A 48 -4.54 -11.64 -8.23
CA LEU A 48 -4.83 -10.31 -7.74
C LEU A 48 -5.38 -9.48 -8.92
N PRO A 49 -6.29 -8.52 -8.68
CA PRO A 49 -6.69 -7.58 -9.70
C PRO A 49 -5.43 -6.97 -10.33
N PRO A 50 -5.47 -6.67 -11.64
CA PRO A 50 -4.35 -6.06 -12.31
C PRO A 50 -4.02 -4.75 -11.58
N THR A 51 -2.94 -4.76 -10.80
CA THR A 51 -2.20 -3.53 -10.55
C THR A 51 -1.90 -2.94 -11.91
N GLY A 52 -2.14 -1.64 -12.08
CA GLY A 52 -2.06 -1.02 -13.39
C GLY A 52 -0.68 -1.17 -14.05
N HIS A 53 -0.58 -0.60 -15.24
CA HIS A 53 0.57 -0.75 -16.12
C HIS A 53 1.90 -0.52 -15.39
N VAL A 54 2.80 -1.51 -15.43
CA VAL A 54 4.13 -1.44 -14.83
C VAL A 54 5.18 -1.54 -15.91
N VAL A 55 6.09 -0.57 -15.95
CA VAL A 55 7.25 -0.58 -16.86
C VAL A 55 8.53 -0.29 -16.08
N ARG A 56 9.63 -0.92 -16.48
CA ARG A 56 10.95 -0.52 -16.02
C ARG A 56 11.28 0.85 -16.62
N GLN A 57 11.85 1.74 -15.81
CA GLN A 57 12.32 3.03 -16.28
C GLN A 57 13.47 2.84 -17.29
N ALA A 58 13.46 3.59 -18.39
CA ALA A 58 14.52 3.54 -19.38
C ALA A 58 15.88 4.01 -18.81
N ASP A 59 16.96 3.36 -19.26
CA ASP A 59 18.31 3.68 -18.81
C ASP A 59 18.83 4.97 -19.49
N ASP A 60 18.50 5.18 -20.78
CA ASP A 60 18.85 6.39 -21.52
C ASP A 60 18.07 7.62 -21.01
N PRO A 61 18.71 8.78 -20.80
CA PRO A 61 18.03 9.97 -20.28
C PRO A 61 16.91 10.51 -21.18
N GLN A 62 17.07 10.46 -22.50
CA GLN A 62 16.05 10.96 -23.44
C GLN A 62 14.86 10.01 -23.47
N GLU A 63 15.11 8.70 -23.58
CA GLU A 63 14.03 7.70 -23.51
C GLU A 63 13.29 7.76 -22.18
N ARG A 64 13.99 8.04 -21.08
CA ARG A 64 13.38 8.19 -19.75
C ARG A 64 12.44 9.38 -19.65
N GLU A 65 12.83 10.51 -20.21
CA GLU A 65 12.01 11.72 -20.26
C GLU A 65 10.77 11.48 -21.12
N THR A 66 10.94 10.95 -22.34
CA THR A 66 9.80 10.58 -23.21
C THR A 66 8.86 9.58 -22.54
N GLN A 67 9.40 8.53 -21.91
CA GLN A 67 8.60 7.55 -21.18
C GLN A 67 7.81 8.17 -20.02
N TRP A 68 8.40 9.14 -19.31
CA TRP A 68 7.73 9.84 -18.23
C TRP A 68 6.59 10.71 -18.76
N ASP A 69 6.85 11.50 -19.79
CA ASP A 69 5.87 12.38 -20.41
C ASP A 69 4.69 11.59 -20.97
N ASP A 70 4.96 10.50 -21.72
CA ASP A 70 3.90 9.62 -22.26
C ASP A 70 2.97 9.07 -21.17
N LEU A 71 3.54 8.64 -20.03
CA LEU A 71 2.76 8.10 -18.92
C LEU A 71 2.04 9.19 -18.11
N ALA A 72 2.63 10.39 -18.00
CA ALA A 72 2.02 11.53 -17.34
C ALA A 72 0.85 12.10 -18.16
N ASP A 73 1.01 12.17 -19.48
CA ASP A 73 -0.05 12.54 -20.42
C ASP A 73 -1.19 11.53 -20.36
N PHE A 74 -0.89 10.22 -20.33
CA PHE A 74 -1.90 9.18 -20.10
C PHE A 74 -2.68 9.40 -18.79
N CYS A 75 -2.02 9.76 -17.69
CA CYS A 75 -2.72 10.06 -16.43
C CYS A 75 -3.65 11.28 -16.54
N THR A 76 -3.28 12.27 -17.36
CA THR A 76 -4.06 13.50 -17.57
C THR A 76 -5.28 13.22 -18.46
N GLU A 77 -5.14 12.34 -19.45
CA GLU A 77 -6.20 11.97 -20.39
C GLU A 77 -7.15 10.88 -19.85
N ALA A 78 -6.70 10.09 -18.87
CA ALA A 78 -7.50 9.02 -18.29
C ALA A 78 -8.80 9.56 -17.67
N GLN A 79 -9.93 8.96 -18.05
CA GLN A 79 -11.24 9.27 -17.45
C GLN A 79 -11.36 8.74 -16.01
N SER A 80 -10.49 7.82 -15.61
CA SER A 80 -10.37 7.33 -14.23
C SER A 80 -9.26 8.09 -13.49
N GLN A 81 -9.34 8.11 -12.16
CA GLN A 81 -8.27 8.65 -11.34
C GLN A 81 -7.09 7.67 -11.36
N VAL A 82 -6.16 7.88 -12.28
CA VAL A 82 -4.90 7.14 -12.37
C VAL A 82 -3.77 8.03 -11.86
N SER A 83 -2.85 7.47 -11.09
CA SER A 83 -1.64 8.18 -10.65
C SER A 83 -0.38 7.42 -11.08
N LEU A 84 0.61 8.16 -11.57
CA LEU A 84 1.94 7.65 -11.89
C LEU A 84 2.83 7.66 -10.64
N ARG A 85 3.42 6.50 -10.32
CA ARG A 85 4.29 6.31 -9.16
C ARG A 85 5.61 5.66 -9.55
N THR A 86 6.65 5.88 -8.75
CA THR A 86 7.99 5.29 -8.94
C THR A 86 8.31 4.32 -7.82
N TYR A 87 8.87 3.16 -8.18
CA TYR A 87 9.25 2.11 -7.24
C TYR A 87 10.64 1.58 -7.55
N THR A 88 11.50 1.47 -6.54
CA THR A 88 12.73 0.69 -6.66
C THR A 88 12.41 -0.79 -6.42
N ALA A 89 12.55 -1.62 -7.43
CA ALA A 89 12.20 -3.03 -7.37
C ALA A 89 13.17 -3.91 -8.18
N ILE A 90 13.07 -5.22 -8.04
CA ILE A 90 13.93 -6.20 -8.76
C ILE A 90 13.20 -6.84 -9.96
N SER A 91 11.92 -6.55 -10.12
CA SER A 91 11.08 -7.04 -11.22
C SER A 91 9.76 -6.27 -11.28
N HIS A 92 9.07 -6.34 -12.43
CA HIS A 92 7.71 -5.79 -12.60
C HIS A 92 6.73 -6.30 -11.53
N GLY A 93 6.79 -7.60 -11.20
CA GLY A 93 5.94 -8.18 -10.16
C GLY A 93 6.23 -7.65 -8.76
N HIS A 94 7.51 -7.35 -8.46
CA HIS A 94 7.88 -6.71 -7.20
C HIS A 94 7.39 -5.26 -7.15
N ALA A 95 7.56 -4.47 -8.22
CA ALA A 95 7.04 -3.11 -8.30
C ALA A 95 5.50 -3.07 -8.17
N ALA A 96 4.78 -3.97 -8.86
CA ALA A 96 3.34 -4.11 -8.73
C ALA A 96 2.90 -4.47 -7.31
N TYR A 97 3.65 -5.32 -6.61
CA TYR A 97 3.40 -5.64 -5.21
C TYR A 97 3.53 -4.39 -4.32
N LEU A 98 4.63 -3.64 -4.44
CA LEU A 98 4.87 -2.41 -3.66
C LEU A 98 3.77 -1.37 -3.92
N ALA A 99 3.39 -1.17 -5.18
CA ALA A 99 2.32 -0.24 -5.53
C ALA A 99 0.97 -0.59 -4.89
N ARG A 100 0.63 -1.89 -4.82
CA ARG A 100 -0.59 -2.34 -4.12
C ARG A 100 -0.50 -2.13 -2.63
N TRP A 101 0.66 -2.43 -2.05
CA TRP A 101 0.89 -2.27 -0.63
C TRP A 101 0.69 -0.81 -0.21
N ASP A 102 1.38 0.12 -0.88
CA ASP A 102 1.27 1.55 -0.60
C ASP A 102 -0.17 2.05 -0.76
N HIS A 103 -0.84 1.64 -1.84
CA HIS A 103 -2.23 2.02 -2.05
C HIS A 103 -3.15 1.46 -0.95
N ALA A 104 -2.96 0.21 -0.53
CA ALA A 104 -3.73 -0.41 0.56
C ALA A 104 -3.59 0.39 1.86
N VAL A 105 -2.35 0.71 2.19
CA VAL A 105 -1.99 1.45 3.41
C VAL A 105 -2.58 2.86 3.37
N GLY A 106 -2.43 3.58 2.26
CA GLY A 106 -3.00 4.92 2.09
C GLY A 106 -4.53 4.94 2.21
N ARG A 107 -5.23 4.00 1.56
CA ARG A 107 -6.69 3.86 1.70
C ARG A 107 -7.12 3.50 3.11
N ALA A 108 -6.40 2.60 3.78
CA ALA A 108 -6.68 2.27 5.17
C ALA A 108 -6.46 3.50 6.08
N ALA A 109 -5.45 4.32 5.80
CA ALA A 109 -5.18 5.55 6.52
C ALA A 109 -6.32 6.57 6.36
N GLU A 110 -6.80 6.77 5.13
CA GLU A 110 -7.96 7.62 4.84
C GLU A 110 -9.22 7.13 5.58
N ASN A 111 -9.53 5.83 5.51
CA ASN A 111 -10.68 5.25 6.21
C ASN A 111 -10.55 5.42 7.74
N MET A 112 -9.34 5.25 8.28
CA MET A 112 -9.08 5.44 9.71
C MET A 112 -9.27 6.90 10.12
N ALA A 113 -8.78 7.84 9.32
CA ALA A 113 -8.96 9.28 9.54
C ALA A 113 -10.44 9.68 9.47
N GLU A 114 -11.20 9.12 8.52
CA GLU A 114 -12.66 9.31 8.41
C GLU A 114 -13.38 8.79 9.66
N VAL A 115 -13.09 7.56 10.10
CA VAL A 115 -13.65 6.99 11.33
C VAL A 115 -13.37 7.89 12.54
N ILE A 116 -12.12 8.35 12.70
CA ILE A 116 -11.73 9.27 13.77
C ILE A 116 -12.54 10.57 13.67
N GLY A 117 -12.60 11.16 12.47
CA GLY A 117 -13.36 12.37 12.17
C GLY A 117 -14.83 12.24 12.54
N ASP A 118 -15.47 11.14 12.16
CA ASP A 118 -16.87 10.83 12.46
C ASP A 118 -17.14 10.72 13.96
N HIS A 119 -16.24 10.09 14.71
CA HIS A 119 -16.38 10.04 16.17
C HIS A 119 -16.17 11.42 16.79
N VAL A 120 -15.19 12.19 16.33
CA VAL A 120 -14.94 13.56 16.80
C VAL A 120 -16.12 14.49 16.51
N ALA A 121 -16.74 14.39 15.34
CA ALA A 121 -17.91 15.17 14.95
C ALA A 121 -19.16 14.80 15.76
N ARG A 122 -19.36 13.50 16.06
CA ARG A 122 -20.47 13.00 16.89
C ARG A 122 -20.29 13.27 18.38
N GLY A 123 -19.05 13.39 18.84
CA GLY A 123 -18.75 13.71 20.24
C GLY A 123 -19.24 15.11 20.61
N THR A 124 -20.00 15.22 21.69
CA THR A 124 -20.37 16.52 22.26
C THR A 124 -19.09 17.27 22.65
N ARG A 125 -18.92 18.50 22.13
CA ARG A 125 -17.76 19.39 22.35
C ARG A 125 -17.21 19.27 23.78
N GLY A 126 -16.10 18.53 23.95
CA GLY A 126 -15.35 18.46 25.20
C GLY A 126 -15.40 17.15 26.01
N ARG A 127 -16.13 16.10 25.59
CA ARG A 127 -16.18 14.80 26.30
C ARG A 127 -15.87 13.56 25.44
N LEU A 128 -15.18 13.73 24.32
CA LEU A 128 -14.70 12.57 23.56
C LEU A 128 -13.50 11.96 24.29
N ALA A 129 -13.79 11.05 25.21
CA ALA A 129 -12.80 10.23 25.89
C ALA A 129 -13.17 8.77 25.65
N GLY A 130 -12.29 8.04 24.99
CA GLY A 130 -12.50 6.63 24.72
C GLY A 130 -11.53 6.10 23.67
N TRP A 131 -11.65 4.82 23.42
CA TRP A 131 -10.81 4.06 22.52
C TRP A 131 -11.66 3.49 21.39
N ILE A 132 -11.11 3.42 20.19
CA ILE A 132 -11.73 2.73 19.07
C ILE A 132 -10.83 1.59 18.60
N ALA A 133 -11.44 0.52 18.11
CA ALA A 133 -10.71 -0.55 17.46
C ALA A 133 -10.71 -0.31 15.94
N ILE A 134 -9.52 -0.31 15.35
CA ILE A 134 -9.30 -0.15 13.91
C ILE A 134 -8.75 -1.46 13.36
N ARG A 135 -9.37 -2.01 12.33
CA ARG A 135 -8.80 -3.13 11.57
C ARG A 135 -7.59 -2.65 10.78
N ILE A 136 -6.46 -3.34 10.92
CA ILE A 136 -5.20 -2.97 10.26
C ILE A 136 -5.33 -3.05 8.72
N ALA A 137 -6.10 -4.03 8.23
CA ALA A 137 -6.19 -4.35 6.81
C ALA A 137 -6.92 -3.29 5.96
N ASP A 138 -7.90 -2.58 6.53
CA ASP A 138 -8.76 -1.65 5.79
C ASP A 138 -9.01 -0.32 6.52
N GLY A 139 -8.44 -0.13 7.72
CA GLY A 139 -8.59 1.09 8.51
C GLY A 139 -9.98 1.30 9.09
N ARG A 140 -10.90 0.35 8.94
CA ARG A 140 -12.29 0.50 9.40
C ARG A 140 -12.47 0.10 10.86
N SER A 141 -13.53 0.65 11.46
CA SER A 141 -13.95 0.38 12.84
C SER A 141 -15.27 -0.39 12.90
N ASP A 142 -15.56 -0.96 14.06
CA ASP A 142 -16.91 -1.41 14.45
C ASP A 142 -17.83 -0.23 14.85
N ASN A 143 -17.31 1.00 14.82
CA ASN A 143 -17.95 2.26 15.24
C ASN A 143 -18.36 2.31 16.71
N VAL A 144 -17.73 1.50 17.57
CA VAL A 144 -17.98 1.48 19.02
C VAL A 144 -16.89 2.26 19.74
N LEU A 145 -17.31 3.12 20.68
CA LEU A 145 -16.39 3.82 21.59
C LEU A 145 -16.27 3.03 22.90
N TYR A 146 -15.06 2.64 23.23
CA TYR A 146 -14.73 1.84 24.39
C TYR A 146 -14.14 2.70 25.52
N PRO A 147 -14.31 2.32 26.79
CA PRO A 147 -13.77 3.08 27.92
C PRO A 147 -12.24 3.05 27.98
N ASP A 148 -11.63 1.92 27.58
CA ASP A 148 -10.19 1.70 27.64
C ASP A 148 -9.69 0.78 26.51
N ALA A 149 -8.36 0.76 26.31
CA ALA A 149 -7.70 -0.06 25.30
C ALA A 149 -7.93 -1.57 25.47
N PRO A 150 -7.86 -2.15 26.69
CA PRO A 150 -8.18 -3.56 26.91
C PRO A 150 -9.60 -3.94 26.48
N SER A 151 -10.60 -3.11 26.80
CA SER A 151 -12.00 -3.34 26.42
C SER A 151 -12.19 -3.31 24.91
N ALA A 152 -11.59 -2.30 24.24
CA ALA A 152 -11.62 -2.20 22.78
C ALA A 152 -11.03 -3.45 22.11
N ARG A 153 -9.90 -3.95 22.64
CA ARG A 153 -9.22 -5.14 22.13
C ARG A 153 -10.04 -6.41 22.38
N ALA A 154 -10.58 -6.60 23.59
CA ALA A 154 -11.32 -7.79 23.98
C ALA A 154 -12.64 -7.96 23.20
N ALA A 155 -13.22 -6.86 22.72
CA ALA A 155 -14.43 -6.89 21.90
C ALA A 155 -14.21 -7.39 20.46
N GLN A 156 -12.95 -7.46 19.99
CA GLN A 156 -12.64 -7.85 18.62
C GLN A 156 -12.60 -9.36 18.46
N LYS A 157 -13.23 -9.87 17.39
CA LYS A 157 -13.16 -11.28 17.01
C LYS A 157 -11.73 -11.74 16.68
N HIS A 158 -10.92 -10.84 16.12
CA HIS A 158 -9.53 -11.07 15.70
C HIS A 158 -8.63 -9.94 16.25
N PRO A 159 -8.35 -9.91 17.56
CA PRO A 159 -7.65 -8.80 18.21
C PRO A 159 -6.22 -8.60 17.71
N GLU A 160 -5.60 -9.63 17.14
CA GLU A 160 -4.30 -9.57 16.48
C GLU A 160 -4.33 -8.82 15.14
N ARG A 161 -5.50 -8.74 14.48
CA ARG A 161 -5.71 -8.03 13.21
C ARG A 161 -6.25 -6.61 13.38
N CYS A 162 -6.39 -6.19 14.64
CA CYS A 162 -6.87 -4.87 15.01
C CYS A 162 -5.81 -4.13 15.83
N THR A 163 -5.83 -2.82 15.70
CA THR A 163 -5.12 -1.89 16.56
C THR A 163 -6.14 -1.05 17.33
N VAL A 164 -5.74 -0.48 18.46
CA VAL A 164 -6.62 0.35 19.29
C VAL A 164 -6.05 1.75 19.38
N VAL A 165 -6.90 2.75 19.20
CA VAL A 165 -6.50 4.15 19.07
C VAL A 165 -7.29 4.98 20.07
N PRO A 166 -6.63 5.76 20.94
CA PRO A 166 -7.32 6.69 21.81
C PRO A 166 -7.85 7.85 20.98
N LEU A 167 -9.10 8.23 21.17
CA LEU A 167 -9.66 9.39 20.51
C LEU A 167 -9.34 10.67 21.29
N ASN A 168 -8.82 11.66 20.58
CA ASN A 168 -8.55 12.99 21.12
C ASN A 168 -9.23 14.05 20.23
N ALA A 169 -10.35 14.61 20.70
CA ALA A 169 -11.08 15.64 19.95
C ALA A 169 -10.29 16.95 19.73
N ARG A 170 -9.22 17.21 20.50
CA ARG A 170 -8.40 18.42 20.35
C ARG A 170 -7.34 18.28 19.26
N ASN A 171 -6.92 17.06 18.99
CA ASN A 171 -5.88 16.76 18.01
C ASN A 171 -6.18 15.40 17.35
N PRO A 172 -7.18 15.34 16.45
CA PRO A 172 -7.43 14.13 15.68
C PRO A 172 -6.22 13.80 14.82
N LEU A 173 -5.95 12.51 14.62
CA LEU A 173 -4.85 12.08 13.76
C LEU A 173 -5.09 12.54 12.32
N THR A 174 -4.04 13.07 11.69
CA THR A 174 -4.07 13.35 10.26
C THR A 174 -4.02 12.04 9.45
N VAL A 175 -4.32 12.11 8.15
CA VAL A 175 -4.19 10.95 7.24
C VAL A 175 -2.75 10.41 7.26
N GLU A 176 -1.75 11.30 7.21
CA GLU A 176 -0.34 10.93 7.27
C GLU A 176 0.03 10.22 8.59
N GLU A 177 -0.52 10.68 9.71
CA GLU A 177 -0.32 10.03 11.01
C GLU A 177 -0.98 8.65 11.08
N CYS A 178 -2.19 8.52 10.50
CA CYS A 178 -2.87 7.24 10.38
C CYS A 178 -2.08 6.26 9.50
N GLU A 179 -1.51 6.75 8.39
CA GLU A 179 -0.70 5.96 7.45
C GLU A 179 0.56 5.40 8.10
N ARG A 180 1.31 6.27 8.78
CA ARG A 180 2.50 5.87 9.53
C ARG A 180 2.17 4.87 10.64
N PHE A 181 1.05 5.09 11.35
CA PHE A 181 0.61 4.19 12.40
C PHE A 181 0.20 2.81 11.85
N LEU A 182 -0.60 2.77 10.79
CA LEU A 182 -1.07 1.52 10.18
C LEU A 182 0.07 0.75 9.51
N THR A 183 1.01 1.44 8.85
CA THR A 183 2.25 0.84 8.32
C THR A 183 3.03 0.13 9.42
N SER A 184 3.27 0.81 10.54
CA SER A 184 3.95 0.21 11.69
C SER A 184 3.23 -1.03 12.22
N LYS A 185 1.90 -0.96 12.33
CA LYS A 185 1.08 -2.09 12.80
C LYS A 185 1.02 -3.25 11.82
N ALA A 186 1.05 -2.98 10.52
CA ALA A 186 1.14 -4.02 9.50
C ALA A 186 2.48 -4.75 9.59
N HIS A 187 3.60 -4.03 9.75
CA HIS A 187 4.92 -4.65 9.95
C HIS A 187 5.02 -5.46 11.26
N GLU A 188 4.41 -4.96 12.34
CA GLU A 188 4.29 -5.69 13.60
C GLU A 188 3.51 -7.01 13.40
N LEU A 189 2.35 -6.95 12.73
CA LEU A 189 1.53 -8.13 12.41
C LEU A 189 2.27 -9.15 11.53
N HIS A 190 3.08 -8.68 10.59
CA HIS A 190 3.91 -9.54 9.75
C HIS A 190 5.16 -10.08 10.43
N GLY A 191 5.49 -9.61 11.64
CA GLY A 191 6.70 -10.01 12.36
C GLY A 191 7.99 -9.52 11.70
N CYS A 192 7.92 -8.48 10.87
CA CYS A 192 9.11 -7.86 10.26
C CYS A 192 9.46 -6.51 10.86
N LEU A 193 8.90 -6.12 12.00
CA LEU A 193 9.33 -4.93 12.73
C LEU A 193 10.53 -5.27 13.62
N GLY A 194 11.70 -4.69 13.33
CA GLY A 194 12.92 -4.89 14.10
C GLY A 194 12.87 -4.25 15.49
N ARG A 195 13.88 -4.53 16.33
CA ARG A 195 13.99 -4.00 17.70
C ARG A 195 13.99 -2.47 17.77
N ASP A 196 14.48 -1.81 16.72
CA ASP A 196 14.53 -0.35 16.62
C ASP A 196 13.27 0.25 15.99
N PHE A 197 12.17 -0.51 15.90
CA PHE A 197 10.93 -0.12 15.21
C PHE A 197 11.08 0.18 13.71
N HIS A 198 12.15 -0.33 13.09
CA HIS A 198 12.37 -0.25 11.65
C HIS A 198 11.99 -1.57 10.98
N PRO A 199 11.22 -1.56 9.88
CA PRO A 199 10.87 -2.78 9.16
C PRO A 199 12.13 -3.41 8.53
N THR A 200 12.28 -4.72 8.73
CA THR A 200 13.34 -5.54 8.12
C THR A 200 12.94 -6.04 6.72
N CYS A 201 11.65 -5.98 6.42
CA CYS A 201 11.07 -6.20 5.11
C CYS A 201 11.08 -4.84 4.35
N ARG A 202 11.58 -4.83 3.12
CA ARG A 202 11.38 -3.75 2.15
C ARG A 202 10.61 -4.31 0.97
#